data_AF-A0A497FRW7-F1
#
_entry.id   AF-A0A497FRW7-F1
#
_cell.length_a   1.000
_cell.length_b   1.000
_cell.length_c   1.000
_cell.angle_alpha   90.00
_cell.angle_beta   90.00
_cell.angle_gamma   90.00
#
_symmetry.space_group_name_H-M   'P 1'
#
loop_
_entity.id
_entity.type
_entity.pdbx_description
1 polymer ?
#
loop_
_entity_poly.entity_id
_entity_poly.type
_entity_poly.pdbx_seq_one_letter_code
_entity_poly.pdbx_strand_id
1 'polypeptide(L)'
;MEYEITEIRVEGETVLVVLSSKNDSFGVSVPLDEFERLSETELDAFLKSKAEERVQFLEKLKKQQEADKKKAKAFMHLKGRKIKVRR
;
A
#
# COMPACT_ATOMS: atom_id res chain seq x y z
N MET A 1 6.94 -12.67 -5.74
CA MET A 1 7.01 -11.21 -6.00
C MET A 1 8.23 -10.73 -5.26
N GLU A 2 9.18 -10.15 -5.96
CA GLU A 2 10.47 -9.73 -5.39
C GLU A 2 10.50 -8.20 -5.37
N TYR A 3 11.02 -7.65 -4.27
CA TYR A 3 11.26 -6.23 -4.10
C TYR A 3 12.75 -5.98 -4.03
N GLU A 4 13.21 -4.94 -4.71
CA GLU A 4 14.57 -4.43 -4.66
C GLU A 4 14.60 -3.10 -3.90
N ILE A 5 15.69 -2.86 -3.17
CA ILE A 5 15.97 -1.54 -2.60
C ILE A 5 16.45 -0.63 -3.73
N THR A 6 15.60 0.30 -4.17
CA THR A 6 15.94 1.23 -5.27
C THR A 6 16.56 2.53 -4.78
N GLU A 7 16.27 2.92 -3.54
CA GLU A 7 16.74 4.18 -2.99
C GLU A 7 16.77 4.12 -1.46
N ILE A 8 17.76 4.78 -0.86
CA ILE A 8 17.82 5.03 0.58
C ILE A 8 18.04 6.54 0.76
N ARG A 9 17.16 7.18 1.52
CA ARG A 9 17.29 8.61 1.89
C ARG A 9 17.38 8.73 3.40
N VAL A 10 18.14 9.71 3.87
CA VAL A 10 18.18 10.08 5.28
C VAL A 10 17.61 11.49 5.40
N GLU A 11 16.52 11.62 6.14
CA GLU A 11 15.83 12.88 6.40
C GLU A 11 15.73 13.10 7.91
N GLY A 12 16.61 13.94 8.45
CA GLY A 12 16.70 14.17 9.89
C GLY A 12 17.07 12.89 10.65
N GLU A 13 16.21 12.48 11.57
CA GLU A 13 16.40 11.28 12.41
C GLU A 13 15.71 10.04 11.81
N THR A 14 15.43 10.03 10.51
CA THR A 14 14.73 8.91 9.85
C THR A 14 15.44 8.52 8.55
N VAL A 15 15.57 7.21 8.36
CA VAL A 15 16.01 6.58 7.12
C VAL A 15 14.77 6.08 6.37
N LEU A 16 14.61 6.53 5.12
CA LEU A 16 13.59 6.06 4.20
C LEU A 16 14.22 5.05 3.24
N VAL A 17 13.81 3.80 3.34
CA VAL A 17 14.20 2.72 2.40
C VAL A 17 13.08 2.54 1.39
N VAL A 18 13.37 2.78 0.10
CA VAL A 18 12.40 2.62 -0.98
C VAL A 18 12.53 1.23 -1.58
N LEU A 19 11.47 0.45 -1.45
CA LEU A 19 11.34 -0.88 -2.02
C LEU A 19 10.49 -0.81 -3.29
N SER A 20 11.02 -1.34 -4.40
CA SER A 20 10.31 -1.36 -5.68
C SER A 20 10.24 -2.77 -6.25
N SER A 21 9.16 -3.04 -6.96
CA SER A 21 8.95 -4.22 -7.79
C SER A 21 8.35 -3.78 -9.12
N LYS A 22 8.20 -4.71 -10.06
CA LYS A 22 7.68 -4.41 -11.41
C LYS A 22 6.38 -3.58 -11.44
N ASN A 23 5.51 -3.72 -10.43
CA ASN A 23 4.17 -3.09 -10.43
C ASN A 23 3.83 -2.36 -9.12
N ASP A 24 4.75 -2.28 -8.15
CA ASP A 24 4.51 -1.61 -6.86
C ASP A 24 5.82 -1.05 -6.32
N SER A 25 5.77 0.18 -5.80
CA SER A 25 6.86 0.80 -5.07
C SER A 25 6.32 1.44 -3.80
N PHE A 26 7.03 1.29 -2.70
CA PHE A 26 6.67 1.88 -1.41
C PHE A 26 7.91 2.20 -0.57
N GLY A 27 7.76 3.18 0.31
CA GLY A 27 8.80 3.58 1.26
C GLY A 27 8.57 2.96 2.63
N VAL A 28 9.65 2.54 3.27
CA VAL A 28 9.69 2.11 4.67
C VAL A 28 10.53 3.11 5.45
N SER A 29 9.90 3.79 6.40
CA SER A 29 10.58 4.71 7.30
C SER A 29 11.06 3.98 8.54
N VAL A 30 12.34 4.11 8.86
CA VAL A 30 13.00 3.54 10.03
C VAL A 30 13.71 4.67 10.77
N PRO A 31 13.52 4.85 12.09
CA PRO A 31 14.33 5.77 12.88
C PRO A 31 15.82 5.51 12.69
N LEU A 32 16.63 6.56 12.60
CA LEU A 32 18.07 6.43 12.33
C LEU A 32 18.79 5.63 13.42
N ASP A 33 18.42 5.84 14.68
CA ASP A 33 18.99 5.14 15.83
C ASP A 33 18.66 3.63 15.83
N GLU A 34 17.47 3.26 15.33
CA GLU A 34 17.09 1.86 15.13
C GLU A 34 17.84 1.27 13.93
N PHE A 35 17.91 2.01 12.82
CA PHE A 35 18.58 1.60 11.59
C PHE A 35 20.07 1.31 11.81
N GLU A 36 20.77 2.14 12.60
CA GLU A 36 22.19 1.94 12.94
C GLU A 36 22.44 0.73 13.86
N ARG A 37 21.42 0.28 14.60
CA ARG A 37 21.52 -0.87 15.52
C ARG A 37 21.14 -2.19 14.87
N LEU A 38 20.40 -2.15 13.77
CA LEU A 38 20.00 -3.35 13.05
C LEU A 38 21.21 -3.99 12.39
N SER A 39 21.40 -5.29 12.64
CA SER A 39 22.29 -6.10 11.81
C SER A 39 21.68 -6.30 10.42
N GLU A 40 22.52 -6.69 9.45
CA GLU A 40 22.08 -7.00 8.08
C GLU A 40 20.94 -8.04 8.07
N THR A 41 21.03 -9.06 8.92
CA THR A 41 20.02 -10.12 9.02
C THR A 41 18.70 -9.64 9.61
N GLU A 42 18.75 -8.72 10.57
CA GLU A 42 17.55 -8.11 11.16
C GLU A 42 16.89 -7.13 10.20
N LEU A 43 17.69 -6.34 9.47
CA LEU A 43 17.19 -5.44 8.44
C LEU A 43 16.50 -6.21 7.32
N ASP A 44 17.10 -7.30 6.84
CA ASP A 44 16.48 -8.17 5.83
C ASP A 44 15.16 -8.77 6.30
N ALA A 45 15.11 -9.28 7.53
CA ALA A 45 13.89 -9.82 8.12
C ALA A 45 12.80 -8.74 8.26
N PHE A 46 13.18 -7.53 8.67
CA PHE A 46 12.29 -6.39 8.81
C PHE A 46 11.72 -5.94 7.46
N LEU A 47 12.56 -5.72 6.45
CA LEU A 47 12.13 -5.31 5.11
C LEU A 47 11.26 -6.37 4.46
N LYS A 48 11.59 -7.66 4.64
CA LYS A 48 10.75 -8.77 4.19
C LYS A 48 9.37 -8.75 4.84
N SER A 49 9.30 -8.55 6.16
CA SER A 49 8.02 -8.43 6.87
C SER A 49 7.19 -7.26 6.34
N LYS A 50 7.82 -6.11 6.07
CA LYS A 50 7.13 -4.94 5.50
C LYS A 50 6.63 -5.19 4.08
N ALA A 51 7.39 -5.91 3.26
CA ALA A 51 6.94 -6.33 1.93
C ALA A 51 5.75 -7.30 1.99
N GLU A 52 5.73 -8.24 2.94
CA GLU A 52 4.59 -9.15 3.15
C GLU A 52 3.33 -8.39 3.59
N GLU A 53 3.46 -7.45 4.54
CA GLU A 53 2.37 -6.56 4.96
C GLU A 53 1.81 -5.77 3.76
N ARG A 54 2.70 -5.23 2.91
CA ARG A 54 2.33 -4.48 1.71
C ARG A 54 1.52 -5.33 0.73
N VAL A 55 1.95 -6.56 0.47
CA VAL A 55 1.24 -7.47 -0.43
C VAL A 55 -0.15 -7.78 0.10
N GLN A 56 -0.29 -8.12 1.39
CA GLN A 56 -1.58 -8.39 2.00
C GLN A 56 -2.51 -7.17 1.95
N PHE A 57 -1.96 -5.97 2.17
CA PHE A 57 -2.70 -4.73 2.06
C PHE A 57 -3.23 -4.49 0.63
N LEU A 58 -2.40 -4.69 -0.39
CA LEU A 58 -2.79 -4.55 -1.79
C LEU A 58 -3.88 -5.55 -2.19
N GLU A 59 -3.81 -6.80 -1.74
CA GLU A 59 -4.85 -7.80 -1.96
C GLU A 59 -6.19 -7.39 -1.32
N LYS A 60 -6.14 -6.89 -0.09
CA LYS A 60 -7.33 -6.40 0.61
C LYS A 60 -7.97 -5.22 -0.12
N LEU A 61 -7.16 -4.25 -0.55
CA LEU A 61 -7.63 -3.13 -1.36
C LEU A 61 -8.29 -3.58 -2.65
N LYS A 62 -7.70 -4.53 -3.37
CA LYS A 62 -8.27 -5.06 -4.62
C LYS A 62 -9.63 -5.71 -4.39
N LYS A 63 -9.76 -6.54 -3.34
CA LYS A 63 -11.06 -7.15 -2.95
C LYS A 63 -12.10 -6.09 -2.62
N GLN A 64 -11.71 -5.03 -1.90
CA GLN A 64 -12.62 -3.94 -1.55
C GLN A 64 -13.06 -3.16 -2.80
N GLN A 65 -12.14 -2.81 -3.69
CA GLN A 65 -12.47 -2.14 -4.95
C GLN A 65 -13.42 -2.97 -5.84
N GLU A 66 -13.23 -4.29 -5.90
CA GLU A 66 -14.14 -5.17 -6.63
C GLU A 66 -15.54 -5.21 -5.99
N ALA A 67 -15.62 -5.27 -4.66
CA ALA A 67 -16.88 -5.21 -3.94
C ALA A 67 -17.61 -3.89 -4.17
N ASP A 68 -16.88 -2.76 -4.13
CA ASP A 68 -17.45 -1.44 -4.35
C ASP A 68 -17.87 -1.23 -5.81
N LYS A 69 -17.12 -1.76 -6.78
CA LYS A 69 -17.54 -1.80 -8.19
C LYS A 69 -18.83 -2.59 -8.38
N LYS A 70 -18.99 -3.74 -7.70
CA LYS A 70 -20.23 -4.54 -7.74
C LYS A 70 -21.41 -3.76 -7.16
N LYS A 71 -21.23 -3.11 -6.00
CA LYS A 71 -22.25 -2.26 -5.38
C LYS A 71 -22.62 -1.10 -6.32
N ALA A 72 -21.65 -0.38 -6.86
CA ALA A 72 -21.89 0.73 -7.77
C ALA A 72 -22.66 0.29 -9.03
N LYS A 73 -22.29 -0.86 -9.61
CA LYS A 73 -23.01 -1.43 -10.76
C LYS A 73 -24.45 -1.79 -10.42
N ALA A 74 -24.72 -2.26 -9.21
CA ALA A 74 -26.08 -2.57 -8.76
C ALA A 74 -26.98 -1.32 -8.72
N PHE A 75 -26.45 -0.14 -8.45
CA PHE A 75 -27.22 1.12 -8.38
C PHE A 75 -27.13 2.00 -9.63
N MET A 76 -26.28 1.66 -10.61
CA MET A 76 -26.13 2.42 -11.87
C MET A 76 -27.46 2.63 -12.60
N HIS A 77 -28.39 1.66 -12.55
CA HIS A 77 -29.71 1.76 -13.18
C HIS A 77 -30.63 2.83 -12.55
N LEU A 78 -30.27 3.37 -11.38
CA LEU A 78 -30.99 4.47 -10.72
C LEU A 78 -30.48 5.84 -11.18
N LYS A 79 -29.28 5.92 -11.76
CA LYS A 79 -28.69 7.18 -12.23
C LYS A 79 -29.54 7.74 -13.38
N GLY A 80 -30.09 8.94 -13.21
CA GLY A 80 -30.95 9.60 -14.21
C GLY A 80 -32.44 9.26 -14.12
N ARG A 81 -32.88 8.46 -13.14
CA ARG A 81 -34.31 8.28 -12.87
C ARG A 81 -34.94 9.60 -12.44
N LYS A 82 -35.93 10.08 -13.19
CA LYS A 82 -36.75 11.24 -12.82
C LYS A 82 -37.83 10.82 -11.83
N ILE A 83 -37.90 11.48 -10.68
CA ILE A 83 -38.93 11.24 -9.67
C ILE A 83 -40.02 12.32 -9.84
N LYS A 84 -41.26 11.90 -10.12
CA LYS A 84 -42.41 12.80 -10.12
C LYS A 84 -42.85 13.05 -8.68
N VAL A 85 -42.75 14.30 -8.23
CA VAL A 85 -43.37 14.75 -6.98
C VAL A 85 -44.77 15.25 -7.33
N ARG A 86 -45.81 14.68 -6.71
CA ARG A 86 -47.17 15.21 -6.84
C ARG A 86 -47.26 16.54 -6.08
N ARG A 87 -47.68 17.59 -6.78
CA ARG A 87 -48.35 18.74 -6.18
C ARG A 87 -49.85 18.50 -6.23
#